data_AF-A0A430B3F3-F1
#
_entry.id   AF-A0A430B3F3-F1
#
_cell.length_a   1.000
_cell.length_b   1.000
_cell.length_c   1.000
_cell.angle_alpha   90.00
_cell.angle_beta   90.00
_cell.angle_gamma   90.00
#
_symmetry.space_group_name_H-M   'P 1'
#
loop_
_entity.id
_entity.type
_entity.pdbx_description
1 polymer ?
#
loop_
_entity_poly.entity_id
_entity_poly.type
_entity_poly.pdbx_seq_one_letter_code
_entity_poly.pdbx_strand_id
1 'polypeptide(L)'
;MKKSNYLYILYGVWIAMFFVLTFFSSKNYSLFFLYAVIMFPTSQYVMKKRKAEINQMWGLVEELDMPIQTLSQISGIGVLDLKATKFKDNGAYFPSQKQVKQTIEQLKQIKNSTAENQ
;
A
#
# COMPACT_ATOMS: atom_id res chain seq x y z
N MET A 1 4.56 -27.02 21.74
CA MET A 1 3.43 -26.27 21.13
C MET A 1 3.99 -25.08 20.37
N LYS A 2 3.71 -24.99 19.06
CA LYS A 2 4.34 -24.01 18.15
C LYS A 2 4.03 -22.57 18.61
N LYS A 3 5.06 -21.73 18.67
CA LYS A 3 5.06 -20.31 19.10
C LYS A 3 3.89 -19.47 18.53
N SER A 4 3.38 -19.86 17.36
CA SER A 4 2.19 -19.31 16.70
C SER A 4 0.90 -19.41 17.54
N ASN A 5 0.63 -20.55 18.18
CA ASN A 5 -0.63 -20.76 18.92
C ASN A 5 -0.69 -19.92 20.21
N TYR A 6 0.46 -19.67 20.85
CA TYR A 6 0.54 -18.83 22.05
C TYR A 6 0.18 -17.37 21.74
N LEU A 7 0.60 -16.85 20.59
CA LEU A 7 0.26 -15.49 20.15
C LEU A 7 -1.25 -15.32 19.95
N TYR A 8 -1.93 -16.29 19.33
CA TYR A 8 -3.38 -16.23 19.14
C TYR A 8 -4.15 -16.27 20.47
N ILE A 9 -3.71 -17.10 21.42
CA ILE A 9 -4.30 -17.16 22.76
C ILE A 9 -4.09 -15.81 23.49
N LEU A 10 -2.88 -15.24 23.41
CA LEU A 10 -2.58 -13.94 24.01
C LEU A 10 -3.48 -12.83 23.43
N TYR A 11 -3.65 -12.79 22.10
CA TYR A 11 -4.57 -11.84 21.45
C TYR A 11 -6.02 -12.03 21.89
N GLY A 12 -6.48 -13.28 22.00
CA GLY A 12 -7.84 -13.59 22.48
C GLY A 12 -8.10 -13.08 23.90
N VAL A 13 -7.12 -13.25 24.81
CA VAL A 13 -7.20 -12.75 26.19
C VAL A 13 -7.23 -11.22 26.22
N TRP A 14 -6.40 -10.54 25.43
CA TRP A 14 -6.39 -9.07 25.34
C TRP A 14 -7.72 -8.51 24.80
N ILE A 15 -8.29 -9.15 23.77
CA ILE A 15 -9.60 -8.75 23.21
C ILE A 15 -10.71 -8.93 24.25
N ALA A 16 -10.71 -10.05 24.99
CA ALA A 16 -11.69 -10.31 26.04
C ALA A 16 -11.59 -9.29 27.19
N MET A 17 -10.38 -8.98 27.68
CA MET A 17 -10.18 -7.93 28.68
C MET A 17 -10.67 -6.56 28.19
N PHE A 18 -10.39 -6.21 26.93
CA PHE A 18 -10.84 -4.94 26.35
C PHE A 18 -12.37 -4.88 26.26
N PHE A 19 -13.02 -6.00 25.93
CA PHE A 19 -14.48 -6.09 25.88
C PHE A 19 -15.12 -5.90 27.27
N VAL A 20 -14.54 -6.50 28.32
CA VAL A 20 -14.99 -6.30 29.70
C VAL A 20 -14.79 -4.85 30.14
N LEU A 21 -13.64 -4.24 29.84
CA LEU A 21 -13.35 -2.84 30.19
C LEU A 21 -14.30 -1.84 29.50
N THR A 22 -14.70 -2.11 28.26
CA THR A 22 -15.66 -1.28 27.53
C THR A 22 -17.10 -1.47 28.02
N PHE A 23 -17.46 -2.66 28.53
CA PHE A 23 -18.78 -2.95 29.09
C PHE A 23 -19.07 -2.21 30.41
N PHE A 24 -18.05 -2.03 31.25
CA PHE A 24 -18.17 -1.29 32.53
C PHE A 24 -18.00 0.23 32.39
N SER A 25 -17.66 0.73 31.20
CA SER A 25 -17.51 2.16 30.98
C SER A 25 -18.82 2.78 30.51
N SER A 26 -19.29 3.84 31.18
CA SER A 26 -20.50 4.60 30.79
C SER A 26 -20.36 5.41 29.49
N LYS A 27 -19.19 5.34 28.85
CA LYS A 27 -18.87 6.00 27.57
C LYS A 27 -18.77 4.97 26.47
N ASN A 28 -19.16 5.34 25.25
CA ASN A 28 -19.24 4.49 24.06
C ASN A 28 -17.88 4.05 23.47
N TYR A 29 -16.92 3.63 24.30
CA TYR A 29 -15.61 3.13 23.84
C TYR A 29 -15.72 1.82 23.04
N SER A 30 -16.80 1.06 23.20
CA SER A 30 -17.12 -0.11 22.37
C SER A 30 -17.28 0.25 20.90
N LEU A 31 -17.88 1.40 20.58
CA LEU A 31 -17.99 1.91 19.19
C LEU A 31 -16.62 2.28 18.63
N PHE A 32 -15.74 2.88 19.44
CA PHE A 32 -14.37 3.20 19.02
C PHE A 32 -13.56 1.93 18.73
N PHE A 33 -13.73 0.87 19.54
CA PHE A 33 -13.09 -0.42 19.31
C PHE A 33 -13.61 -1.09 18.03
N LEU A 34 -14.92 -1.14 17.84
CA LEU A 34 -15.55 -1.67 16.63
C LEU A 34 -15.03 -0.93 15.39
N TYR A 35 -14.96 0.40 15.47
CA TYR A 35 -14.37 1.24 14.42
C TYR A 35 -12.89 0.88 14.17
N ALA A 36 -12.06 0.74 15.21
CA ALA A 36 -10.65 0.39 15.07
C ALA A 36 -10.45 -1.01 14.46
N VAL A 37 -11.24 -2.00 14.89
CA VAL A 37 -11.19 -3.38 14.40
C VAL A 37 -11.60 -3.48 12.92
N ILE A 38 -12.53 -2.64 12.46
CA ILE A 38 -12.94 -2.60 11.05
C ILE A 38 -11.95 -1.79 10.20
N MET A 39 -11.49 -0.64 10.70
CA MET A 39 -10.64 0.27 9.93
C MET A 39 -9.19 -0.21 9.81
N PHE A 40 -8.66 -0.89 10.83
CA PHE A 40 -7.27 -1.38 10.81
C PHE A 40 -6.99 -2.41 9.68
N PRO A 41 -7.76 -3.50 9.49
CA PRO A 41 -7.52 -4.42 8.38
C PRO A 41 -7.75 -3.74 7.02
N THR A 42 -8.72 -2.82 6.95
CA THR A 42 -9.02 -2.05 5.74
C THR A 42 -7.85 -1.16 5.35
N SER A 43 -7.24 -0.45 6.30
CA SER A 43 -6.06 0.39 6.04
C SER A 43 -4.87 -0.44 5.58
N GLN A 44 -4.65 -1.61 6.17
CA GLN A 44 -3.58 -2.53 5.77
C GLN A 44 -3.81 -3.06 4.34
N TYR A 45 -5.04 -3.42 3.99
CA TYR A 45 -5.38 -3.85 2.64
C TYR A 45 -5.13 -2.74 1.60
N VAL A 46 -5.60 -1.52 1.88
CA VAL A 46 -5.39 -0.35 1.00
C VAL A 46 -3.88 -0.09 0.85
N MET A 47 -3.11 -0.10 1.92
CA MET A 47 -1.65 0.09 1.86
C MET A 47 -0.96 -1.00 1.02
N LYS A 48 -1.32 -2.27 1.20
CA LYS A 48 -0.78 -3.36 0.37
C LYS A 48 -1.08 -3.16 -1.11
N LYS A 49 -2.33 -2.82 -1.44
CA LYS A 49 -2.73 -2.53 -2.82
C LYS A 49 -1.95 -1.35 -3.40
N ARG A 50 -1.77 -0.28 -2.63
CA ARG A 50 -1.00 0.90 -3.06
C ARG A 50 0.46 0.58 -3.32
N LYS A 51 1.08 -0.26 -2.49
CA LYS A 51 2.45 -0.76 -2.73
C LYS A 51 2.52 -1.60 -4.01
N ALA A 52 1.55 -2.47 -4.23
CA ALA A 52 1.49 -3.29 -5.44
C ALA A 52 1.37 -2.44 -6.72
N GLU A 53 0.54 -1.40 -6.71
CA GLU A 53 0.41 -0.46 -7.84
C GLU A 53 1.74 0.26 -8.13
N ILE A 54 2.41 0.80 -7.10
CA ILE A 54 3.70 1.49 -7.30
C ILE A 54 4.79 0.51 -7.79
N ASN A 55 4.83 -0.71 -7.24
CA ASN A 55 5.76 -1.74 -7.70
C ASN A 55 5.48 -2.14 -9.15
N GLN A 56 4.22 -2.22 -9.56
CA GLN A 56 3.86 -2.48 -10.95
C GLN A 56 4.35 -1.37 -11.88
N MET A 57 4.20 -0.11 -11.48
CA MET A 57 4.72 1.03 -12.24
C MET A 57 6.23 0.91 -12.44
N TRP A 58 6.98 0.66 -11.36
CA TRP A 58 8.44 0.47 -11.43
C TRP A 58 8.85 -0.77 -12.24
N GLY A 59 8.10 -1.87 -12.14
CA GLY A 59 8.34 -3.06 -12.95
C GLY A 59 8.21 -2.77 -14.44
N LEU A 60 7.18 -2.03 -14.86
CA LEU A 60 7.02 -1.62 -16.26
C LEU A 60 8.16 -0.70 -16.73
N VAL A 61 8.65 0.18 -15.86
CA VAL A 61 9.80 1.05 -16.16
C VAL A 61 11.07 0.25 -16.35
N GLU A 62 11.31 -0.75 -15.49
CA GLU A 62 12.47 -1.66 -15.59
C GLU A 62 12.37 -2.56 -16.84
N GLU A 63 11.18 -3.03 -17.20
CA GLU A 63 10.96 -3.81 -18.44
C GLU A 63 11.16 -2.98 -19.72
N LEU A 64 10.85 -1.69 -19.68
CA LEU A 64 11.02 -0.76 -20.82
C LEU A 64 12.41 -0.12 -20.87
N ASP A 65 13.32 -0.46 -19.93
CA ASP A 65 14.61 0.20 -19.71
C ASP A 65 14.48 1.74 -19.71
N MET A 66 13.41 2.24 -19.08
CA MET A 66 13.03 3.64 -19.19
C MET A 66 13.80 4.51 -18.17
N PRO A 67 14.46 5.61 -18.63
CA PRO A 67 15.11 6.56 -17.73
C PRO A 67 14.11 7.23 -16.78
N ILE A 68 14.53 7.48 -15.54
CA ILE A 68 13.69 8.12 -14.51
C ILE A 68 13.23 9.53 -14.91
N GLN A 69 14.00 10.23 -15.74
CA GLN A 69 13.65 11.54 -16.28
C GLN A 69 12.43 11.43 -17.21
N THR A 70 12.39 10.41 -18.06
CA THR A 70 11.26 10.12 -18.94
C THR A 70 10.03 9.73 -18.13
N LEU A 71 10.20 8.89 -17.10
CA LEU A 71 9.11 8.56 -16.17
C LEU A 71 8.57 9.80 -15.46
N SER A 72 9.44 10.74 -15.07
CA SER A 72 9.05 12.01 -14.44
C SER A 72 8.16 12.85 -15.36
N GLN A 73 8.49 12.90 -16.64
CA GLN A 73 7.69 13.62 -17.65
C GLN A 73 6.33 12.96 -17.87
N ILE A 74 6.28 11.62 -17.98
CA ILE A 74 5.04 10.87 -18.21
C ILE A 74 4.11 10.99 -17.00
N SER A 75 4.64 10.75 -15.80
CA SER A 75 3.85 10.71 -14.57
C SER A 75 3.50 12.09 -14.01
N GLY A 76 4.23 13.14 -14.42
CA GLY A 76 4.16 14.46 -13.81
C GLY A 76 4.66 14.50 -12.36
N ILE A 77 5.39 13.48 -11.92
CA ILE A 77 5.99 13.39 -10.58
C ILE A 77 7.46 13.81 -10.70
N GLY A 78 7.95 14.66 -9.80
CA GLY A 78 9.35 15.10 -9.82
C GLY A 78 10.33 13.94 -9.69
N VAL A 79 11.51 14.06 -10.30
CA VAL A 79 12.54 12.98 -10.27
C VAL A 79 12.94 12.60 -8.84
N LEU A 80 13.08 13.57 -7.94
CA LEU A 80 13.41 13.32 -6.53
C LEU A 80 12.29 12.56 -5.82
N ASP A 81 11.04 12.97 -6.04
CA ASP A 81 9.86 12.31 -5.48
C ASP A 81 9.73 10.88 -6.01
N LEU A 82 9.96 10.66 -7.31
CA LEU A 82 10.01 9.32 -7.91
C LEU A 82 11.08 8.46 -7.24
N LYS A 83 12.31 8.96 -7.06
CA LYS A 83 13.35 8.21 -6.32
C LYS A 83 12.86 7.83 -4.92
N ALA A 84 12.20 8.76 -4.22
CA ALA A 84 11.62 8.51 -2.91
C ALA A 84 10.40 7.57 -2.91
N THR A 85 9.89 7.12 -4.06
CA THR A 85 8.87 6.07 -4.14
C THR A 85 9.45 4.66 -4.27
N LYS A 86 10.74 4.52 -4.64
CA LYS A 86 11.32 3.22 -4.94
C LYS A 86 11.46 2.42 -3.64
N PHE A 87 10.67 1.35 -3.50
CA PHE A 87 10.56 0.60 -2.25
C PHE A 87 11.85 -0.11 -1.82
N LYS A 88 12.76 -0.41 -2.77
CA LYS A 88 14.10 -0.92 -2.45
C LYS A 88 14.86 0.01 -1.48
N ASP A 89 14.53 1.31 -1.47
CA ASP A 89 15.23 2.34 -0.69
C ASP A 89 14.40 2.87 0.48
N ASN A 90 13.45 2.09 1.01
CA ASN A 90 12.51 2.55 2.06
C ASN A 90 11.71 3.79 1.64
N GLY A 91 11.14 3.76 0.43
CA GLY A 91 10.43 4.90 -0.16
C GLY A 91 9.51 5.63 0.82
N ALA A 92 9.89 6.87 1.14
CA ALA A 92 9.19 7.74 2.09
C ALA A 92 8.01 8.49 1.43
N TYR A 93 7.90 8.44 0.10
CA TYR A 93 6.89 9.17 -0.66
C TYR A 93 5.88 8.22 -1.32
N PHE A 94 4.59 8.58 -1.19
CA PHE A 94 3.48 7.89 -1.83
C PHE A 94 2.75 8.89 -2.74
N PRO A 95 3.00 8.87 -4.06
CA PRO A 95 2.33 9.76 -5.02
C PRO A 95 0.83 9.49 -5.04
N SER A 96 0.01 10.40 -5.57
CA SER A 96 -1.44 10.18 -5.62
C SER A 96 -1.81 8.90 -6.38
N GLN A 97 -2.89 8.22 -5.96
CA GLN A 97 -3.31 6.98 -6.63
C GLN A 97 -3.70 7.18 -8.08
N LYS A 98 -4.33 8.31 -8.37
CA LYS A 98 -4.73 8.68 -9.72
C LYS A 98 -3.51 8.78 -10.64
N GLN A 99 -2.46 9.50 -10.23
CA GLN A 99 -1.23 9.64 -11.02
C GLN A 99 -0.56 8.29 -11.29
N VAL A 100 -0.41 7.45 -10.26
CA VAL A 100 0.21 6.11 -10.42
C VAL A 100 -0.56 5.26 -11.43
N LYS A 101 -1.90 5.22 -11.34
CA LYS A 101 -2.72 4.44 -12.28
C LYS A 101 -2.64 4.95 -13.72
N GLN A 102 -2.76 6.26 -13.90
CA GLN A 102 -2.63 6.88 -15.22
C GLN A 102 -1.26 6.60 -15.84
N THR A 103 -0.20 6.69 -15.03
CA THR A 103 1.17 6.38 -15.46
C THR A 103 1.28 4.92 -15.88
N ILE A 104 0.74 3.97 -15.09
CA ILE A 104 0.75 2.54 -15.44
C ILE A 104 0.02 2.28 -16.76
N GLU A 105 -1.13 2.91 -16.97
CA GLU A 105 -1.89 2.77 -18.23
C GLU A 105 -1.08 3.27 -19.42
N GLN A 106 -0.44 4.44 -19.31
CA GLN A 106 0.43 4.98 -20.36
C GLN A 106 1.64 4.09 -20.63
N LEU A 107 2.31 3.58 -19.58
CA LEU A 107 3.46 2.67 -19.72
C LEU A 107 3.05 1.36 -20.40
N LYS A 108 1.86 0.82 -20.11
CA LYS A 108 1.32 -0.36 -20.80
C LYS A 108 1.06 -0.08 -22.28
N GLN A 109 0.51 1.09 -22.63
CA GLN A 109 0.32 1.48 -24.02
C GLN A 109 1.65 1.52 -24.77
N ILE A 110 2.66 2.18 -24.18
CA ILE A 110 4.02 2.24 -24.75
C ILE A 110 4.58 0.83 -24.96
N LYS A 111 4.47 -0.05 -23.95
CA LYS A 111 4.95 -1.44 -24.05
C LYS A 111 4.30 -2.20 -25.20
N ASN A 112 2.98 -2.08 -25.35
CA ASN A 112 2.26 -2.77 -26.41
C ASN A 112 2.66 -2.23 -27.80
N SER A 113 2.81 -0.91 -27.95
CA SER A 113 3.27 -0.31 -29.20
C SER A 113 4.70 -0.71 -29.57
N THR A 114 5.59 -0.92 -28.60
CA THR A 114 6.94 -1.42 -28.88
C THR A 114 6.94 -2.89 -29.31
N ALA A 115 6.03 -3.70 -28.75
CA ALA A 115 5.91 -5.12 -29.08
C ALA A 115 5.30 -5.39 -30.48
N GLU A 116 4.47 -4.48 -31.00
CA GLU A 116 3.89 -4.60 -32.36
C GLU A 116 4.85 -4.16 -33.48
N ASN A 117 5.94 -3.48 -33.14
CA ASN A 117 6.94 -2.99 -34.09
C ASN A 117 8.22 -3.86 -34.14
N GLN A 118 8.20 -5.04 -33.51
CA GLN A 118 9.25 -6.07 -33.53
C GLN A 118 8.77 -7.30 -34.29
#